data_AF-A0A2N2EMF4-F1
#
_entry.id   AF-A0A2N2EMF4-F1
#
_cell.length_a   1.000
_cell.length_b   1.000
_cell.length_c   1.000
_cell.angle_alpha   90.00
_cell.angle_beta   90.00
_cell.angle_gamma   90.00
#
_symmetry.space_group_name_H-M   'P 1'
#
loop_
_entity.id
_entity.type
_entity.pdbx_description
1 polymer ?
#
loop_
_entity_poly.entity_id
_entity_poly.type
_entity_poly.pdbx_seq_one_letter_code
_entity_poly.pdbx_strand_id
1 'polypeptide(L)'
;MPISALILIAAAVHLAAFLSYPHSGKFGQPFIFVSILLWTGFSVFIARVTENYGREGKAAFAALFALACAFSVLALLPQKDGRPALKKFLAGSYPVKADFYIGLLRLGVEVPALAPPIKEETPL
;
A
#
# COMPACT_ATOMS: atom_id res chain seq x y z
N MET A 1 0.51 -12.90 18.97
CA MET A 1 -0.25 -11.82 18.30
C MET A 1 -1.33 -12.52 17.48
N PRO A 2 -2.59 -12.07 17.50
CA PRO A 2 -3.63 -12.75 16.74
C PRO A 2 -3.34 -12.64 15.24
N ILE A 3 -3.66 -13.69 14.49
CA ILE A 3 -3.51 -13.73 13.01
C ILE A 3 -4.24 -12.55 12.36
N SER A 4 -5.42 -12.19 12.90
CA SER A 4 -6.20 -11.05 12.43
C SER A 4 -5.42 -9.73 12.44
N ALA A 5 -4.52 -9.51 13.41
CA ALA A 5 -3.69 -8.31 13.44
C ALA A 5 -2.70 -8.27 12.27
N LEU A 6 -2.08 -9.39 11.92
CA LEU A 6 -1.18 -9.49 10.77
C LEU A 6 -1.92 -9.27 9.45
N ILE A 7 -3.12 -9.85 9.31
CA ILE A 7 -3.96 -9.65 8.12
C ILE A 7 -4.35 -8.17 7.99
N LEU A 8 -4.73 -7.52 9.09
CA LEU A 8 -5.05 -6.09 9.09
C LEU A 8 -3.83 -5.23 8.73
N ILE A 9 -2.63 -5.58 9.22
CA ILE A 9 -1.39 -4.90 8.82
C ILE A 9 -1.17 -5.03 7.31
N ALA A 10 -1.27 -6.24 6.76
CA ALA A 10 -1.11 -6.47 5.32
C ALA A 10 -2.13 -5.64 4.52
N ALA A 11 -3.41 -5.72 4.89
CA ALA A 11 -4.47 -4.96 4.22
C ALA A 11 -4.24 -3.44 4.30
N ALA A 12 -3.92 -2.91 5.49
CA ALA A 12 -3.68 -1.49 5.70
C ALA A 12 -2.48 -0.98 4.89
N VAL A 13 -1.37 -1.72 4.85
CA VAL A 13 -0.17 -1.34 4.09
C VAL A 13 -0.45 -1.35 2.58
N HIS A 14 -1.15 -2.37 2.08
CA HIS A 14 -1.49 -2.44 0.65
C HIS A 14 -2.47 -1.35 0.25
N LEU A 15 -3.47 -1.07 1.09
CA LEU A 15 -4.42 0.02 0.89
C LEU A 15 -3.71 1.38 0.89
N ALA A 16 -2.84 1.62 1.88
CA ALA A 16 -2.07 2.86 1.97
C ALA A 16 -1.21 3.08 0.72
N ALA A 17 -0.52 2.05 0.24
CA ALA A 17 0.28 2.13 -0.97
C ALA A 17 -0.58 2.34 -2.24
N PHE A 18 -1.73 1.69 -2.33
CA PHE A 18 -2.68 1.86 -3.43
C PHE A 18 -3.25 3.28 -3.50
N LEU A 19 -3.57 3.87 -2.35
CA LEU A 19 -4.04 5.25 -2.24
C LEU A 19 -2.93 6.26 -2.54
N SER A 20 -1.73 6.01 -2.05
CA SER A 20 -0.59 6.91 -2.18
C SER A 20 0.03 6.91 -3.57
N TYR A 21 -0.01 5.78 -4.28
CA TYR A 21 0.53 5.63 -5.64
C TYR A 21 -0.57 5.13 -6.59
N PRO A 22 -1.58 5.97 -6.87
CA PRO A 22 -2.83 5.58 -7.51
C PRO A 22 -2.67 5.29 -9.01
N HIS A 23 -1.53 5.64 -9.61
CA HIS A 23 -1.26 5.45 -11.03
C HIS A 23 -0.78 4.04 -11.36
N SER A 24 -1.49 3.03 -10.87
CA SER A 24 -1.15 1.63 -11.11
C SER A 24 -1.40 1.21 -12.57
N GLY A 25 -0.51 0.38 -13.12
CA GLY A 25 -0.64 -0.18 -14.48
C GLY A 25 -1.78 -1.21 -14.61
N LYS A 26 -1.91 -1.82 -15.79
CA LYS A 26 -2.97 -2.81 -16.11
C LYS A 26 -3.08 -3.96 -15.09
N PHE A 27 -1.94 -4.38 -14.54
CA PHE A 27 -1.85 -5.45 -13.54
C PHE A 27 -1.86 -4.97 -12.09
N GLY A 28 -2.07 -3.69 -11.83
CA GLY A 28 -2.03 -3.13 -10.47
C GLY A 28 -3.06 -3.74 -9.52
N GLN A 29 -4.32 -3.81 -9.95
CA GLN A 29 -5.40 -4.35 -9.12
C GLN A 29 -5.32 -5.87 -8.93
N PRO A 30 -5.06 -6.69 -9.98
CA PRO A 30 -4.76 -8.11 -9.80
C PRO A 30 -3.58 -8.35 -8.85
N PHE A 31 -2.52 -7.55 -8.95
CA PHE A 31 -1.38 -7.65 -8.04
C PHE A 31 -1.80 -7.44 -6.59
N ILE A 32 -2.60 -6.42 -6.28
CA ILE A 32 -3.05 -6.16 -4.90
C ILE A 32 -3.83 -7.35 -4.34
N PHE A 33 -4.76 -7.94 -5.11
CA PHE A 33 -5.52 -9.10 -4.66
C PHE A 33 -4.64 -10.32 -4.40
N VAL A 34 -3.76 -10.65 -5.34
CA VAL A 34 -2.83 -11.79 -5.20
C VAL A 34 -1.86 -11.55 -4.04
N SER A 35 -1.34 -10.34 -3.90
CA SER A 35 -0.41 -9.97 -2.83
C SER A 35 -1.09 -10.06 -1.46
N ILE A 36 -2.30 -9.52 -1.30
CA ILE A 36 -3.05 -9.63 -0.03
C ILE A 36 -3.34 -11.10 0.32
N LEU A 37 -3.72 -11.92 -0.66
CA LEU A 37 -3.93 -13.36 -0.43
C LEU A 37 -2.64 -14.05 0.02
N LEU A 38 -1.52 -13.75 -0.64
CA LEU A 38 -0.20 -14.28 -0.29
C LEU A 38 0.21 -13.88 1.13
N TRP A 39 0.11 -12.60 1.49
CA TRP A 39 0.46 -12.09 2.82
C TRP A 39 -0.48 -12.60 3.91
N THR A 40 -1.75 -12.85 3.57
CA THR A 40 -2.70 -13.54 4.45
C THR A 40 -2.24 -14.98 4.71
N GLY A 41 -1.79 -15.70 3.69
CA GLY A 41 -1.16 -17.01 3.87
C GLY A 41 0.08 -16.96 4.77
N PHE A 42 1.00 -16.03 4.51
CA PHE A 42 2.20 -15.81 5.34
C PHE A 42 1.86 -15.49 6.81
N SER A 43 0.75 -14.79 7.06
CA SER A 43 0.33 -14.45 8.42
C SER A 43 0.10 -15.69 9.31
N VAL A 44 -0.38 -16.79 8.72
CA VAL A 44 -0.58 -18.07 9.43
C VAL A 44 0.77 -18.64 9.88
N PHE A 45 1.77 -18.64 9.00
CA PHE A 45 3.11 -19.13 9.32
C PHE A 45 3.78 -18.27 10.40
N ILE A 46 3.71 -16.94 10.29
CA ILE A 46 4.27 -16.04 11.29
C ILE A 46 3.59 -16.22 12.64
N ALA A 47 2.26 -16.35 12.68
CA ALA A 47 1.54 -16.58 13.93
C ALA A 47 1.96 -17.91 14.59
N ARG A 48 2.16 -18.97 13.80
CA ARG A 48 2.62 -20.27 14.30
C ARG A 48 4.05 -20.22 14.83
N VAL A 49 4.97 -19.60 14.09
CA VAL A 49 6.37 -19.44 14.52
C VAL A 49 6.47 -18.61 15.79
N THR A 50 5.64 -17.56 15.91
CA THR A 50 5.70 -16.62 17.04
C THR A 50 4.87 -17.04 18.25
N GLU A 51 4.24 -18.22 18.26
CA GLU A 51 3.32 -18.65 19.31
C GLU A 51 3.96 -18.57 20.71
N ASN A 52 5.16 -19.14 20.83
CA ASN A 52 5.94 -19.23 22.07
C ASN A 52 6.76 -17.97 22.39
N TYR A 53 6.71 -16.95 21.55
CA TYR A 53 7.49 -15.72 21.75
C TYR A 53 6.80 -14.80 22.75
N GLY A 54 7.61 -14.05 23.50
CA GLY A 54 7.15 -12.95 24.33
C GLY A 54 6.56 -11.80 23.53
N ARG A 55 6.05 -10.77 24.23
CA ARG A 55 5.44 -9.59 23.60
C ARG A 55 6.39 -8.88 22.64
N GLU A 56 7.64 -8.69 23.05
CA GLU A 56 8.67 -8.01 22.27
C GLU A 56 9.02 -8.78 20.99
N GLY A 57 9.21 -10.09 21.09
CA GLY A 57 9.44 -10.95 19.92
C GLY A 57 8.27 -10.90 18.94
N LYS A 58 7.03 -10.98 19.44
CA LYS A 58 5.82 -10.84 18.62
C LYS A 58 5.76 -9.48 17.92
N ALA A 59 6.13 -8.39 18.60
CA ALA A 59 6.18 -7.05 18.02
C ALA A 59 7.28 -6.91 16.96
N ALA A 60 8.47 -7.47 17.20
CA ALA A 60 9.57 -7.48 16.23
C ALA A 60 9.17 -8.20 14.93
N PHE A 61 8.54 -9.37 15.04
CA PHE A 61 8.01 -10.09 13.87
C PHE A 61 6.88 -9.32 13.17
N ALA A 62 6.01 -8.63 13.91
CA ALA A 62 4.98 -7.77 13.32
C ALA A 62 5.59 -6.62 12.51
N ALA A 63 6.63 -5.97 13.04
CA ALA A 63 7.34 -4.89 12.38
C ALA A 63 8.06 -5.40 11.11
N LEU A 64 8.76 -6.53 11.20
CA LEU A 64 9.39 -7.17 10.03
C LEU A 64 8.36 -7.54 8.96
N PHE A 65 7.22 -8.10 9.36
CA PHE A 65 6.13 -8.43 8.46
C PHE A 65 5.55 -7.17 7.78
N ALA A 66 5.34 -6.09 8.53
CA ALA A 66 4.86 -4.81 8.00
C ALA A 66 5.85 -4.21 6.99
N LEU A 67 7.14 -4.22 7.32
CA LEU A 67 8.21 -3.74 6.44
C LEU A 67 8.30 -4.59 5.16
N ALA A 68 8.16 -5.91 5.27
CA ALA A 68 8.16 -6.80 4.12
C ALA A 68 6.93 -6.57 3.22
N CYS A 69 5.74 -6.37 3.80
CA CYS A 69 4.55 -5.95 3.06
C CYS A 69 4.76 -4.62 2.34
N ALA A 70 5.30 -3.62 3.04
CA ALA A 70 5.54 -2.29 2.51
C ALA A 70 6.57 -2.33 1.36
N PHE A 71 7.66 -3.06 1.55
CA PHE A 71 8.66 -3.27 0.52
C PHE A 71 8.06 -3.95 -0.71
N SER A 72 7.31 -5.05 -0.51
CA SER A 72 6.66 -5.79 -1.60
C SER A 72 5.73 -4.89 -2.42
N VAL A 73 4.81 -4.17 -1.78
CA VAL A 73 3.87 -3.33 -2.52
C VAL A 73 4.56 -2.12 -3.17
N LEU A 74 5.54 -1.49 -2.52
CA LEU A 74 6.24 -0.34 -3.11
C LEU A 74 7.19 -0.73 -4.24
N ALA A 75 7.82 -1.89 -4.15
CA ALA A 75 8.80 -2.35 -5.14
C ALA A 75 8.16 -3.06 -6.34
N LEU A 76 7.04 -3.77 -6.14
CA LEU A 76 6.48 -4.69 -7.12
C LEU A 76 5.13 -4.27 -7.71
N LEU A 77 4.39 -3.36 -7.06
CA LEU A 77 3.10 -2.89 -7.60
C LEU A 77 3.33 -2.22 -8.97
N PRO A 78 2.75 -2.75 -10.07
CA PRO A 78 2.96 -2.18 -11.40
C PRO A 78 2.42 -0.74 -11.48
N GLN A 79 3.23 0.17 -12.00
CA GLN A 79 2.88 1.58 -12.21
C GLN A 79 2.80 1.90 -13.70
N LYS A 80 1.93 2.85 -14.09
CA LYS A 80 1.70 3.21 -15.50
C LYS A 80 2.94 3.77 -16.21
N ASP A 81 3.79 4.47 -15.46
CA ASP A 81 5.04 5.06 -15.93
C ASP A 81 6.22 4.07 -15.90
N GLY A 82 5.98 2.79 -15.58
CA GLY A 82 7.01 1.75 -15.51
C GLY A 82 8.00 1.91 -14.35
N ARG A 83 7.84 2.93 -13.51
CA ARG A 83 8.70 3.18 -12.35
C ARG A 83 8.00 2.72 -11.07
N PRO A 84 8.54 1.74 -10.31
CA PRO A 84 7.97 1.34 -9.03
C PRO A 84 7.88 2.50 -8.04
N ALA A 85 6.89 2.44 -7.14
CA ALA A 85 6.69 3.45 -6.09
C ALA A 85 7.94 3.61 -5.21
N LEU A 86 8.65 2.53 -4.91
CA LEU A 86 9.91 2.58 -4.16
C LEU A 86 10.98 3.43 -4.87
N LYS A 87 11.09 3.33 -6.21
CA LYS A 87 12.03 4.18 -6.96
C LYS A 87 11.61 5.65 -6.98
N LYS A 88 10.32 5.96 -6.90
CA LYS A 88 9.80 7.33 -6.78
C LYS A 88 10.13 7.91 -5.41
N PHE A 89 9.85 7.13 -4.36
CA PHE A 89 10.17 7.48 -2.98
C PHE A 89 11.66 7.78 -2.79
N LEU A 90 12.54 6.90 -3.29
CA LEU A 90 14.00 7.09 -3.21
C LEU A 90 14.50 8.27 -4.05
N ALA A 91 13.76 8.67 -5.09
CA ALA A 91 14.05 9.86 -5.89
C ALA A 91 13.45 11.16 -5.29
N GLY A 92 12.90 11.11 -4.07
CA GLY A 92 12.27 12.26 -3.42
C GLY A 92 10.91 12.65 -4.00
N SER A 93 10.33 11.82 -4.88
CA SER A 93 8.99 12.01 -5.43
C SER A 93 7.96 11.35 -4.52
N TYR A 94 7.44 12.14 -3.59
CA TYR A 94 6.43 11.69 -2.63
C TYR A 94 5.00 11.93 -3.16
N PRO A 95 4.01 11.14 -2.71
CA PRO A 95 2.60 11.37 -2.99
C PRO A 95 2.15 12.77 -2.56
N VAL A 96 1.40 13.45 -3.43
CA VAL A 96 0.79 14.75 -3.15
C VAL A 96 -0.72 14.61 -2.95
N LYS A 97 -1.37 15.69 -2.51
CA LYS A 97 -2.83 15.76 -2.27
C LYS A 97 -3.67 15.18 -3.43
N ALA A 98 -3.27 15.50 -4.67
CA ALA A 98 -3.93 15.02 -5.87
C ALA A 98 -3.82 13.49 -6.04
N ASP A 99 -2.70 12.88 -5.65
CA ASP A 99 -2.54 11.42 -5.70
C ASP A 99 -3.54 10.74 -4.75
N PHE A 100 -3.65 11.23 -3.52
CA PHE A 100 -4.61 10.71 -2.55
C PHE A 100 -6.06 10.88 -3.03
N TYR A 101 -6.39 12.00 -3.64
CA TYR A 101 -7.71 12.23 -4.24
C TYR A 101 -8.02 11.18 -5.32
N ILE A 102 -7.10 10.97 -6.26
CA ILE A 102 -7.27 9.95 -7.31
C ILE A 102 -7.37 8.55 -6.70
N GLY A 103 -6.54 8.24 -5.70
CA GLY A 103 -6.58 6.97 -4.98
C GLY A 103 -7.94 6.69 -4.34
N LEU A 104 -8.50 7.69 -3.64
CA LEU A 104 -9.81 7.60 -3.00
C LEU A 104 -10.94 7.47 -4.03
N LEU A 105 -10.87 8.23 -5.12
CA LEU A 105 -11.81 8.10 -6.23
C LEU A 105 -11.84 6.69 -6.82
N ARG A 106 -10.70 6.00 -6.89
CA ARG A 106 -10.65 4.59 -7.33
C ARG A 106 -11.36 3.62 -6.39
N LEU A 107 -11.58 4.01 -5.13
CA LEU A 107 -12.41 3.29 -4.18
C LEU A 107 -13.87 3.75 -4.19
N GLY A 108 -14.24 4.69 -5.06
CA GLY A 108 -15.57 5.30 -5.09
C GLY A 108 -15.79 6.33 -3.99
N VAL A 109 -14.73 6.81 -3.33
CA VAL A 109 -14.81 7.83 -2.27
C VAL A 109 -14.41 9.18 -2.84
N GLU A 110 -15.39 10.07 -2.97
CA GLU A 110 -15.16 11.45 -3.39
C GLU A 110 -14.89 12.34 -2.18
N VAL A 111 -13.73 13.02 -2.18
CA VAL A 111 -13.35 13.97 -1.14
C VAL A 111 -13.00 15.31 -1.80
N PRO A 112 -13.98 16.21 -2.00
CA PRO A 112 -13.79 17.47 -2.73
C PRO A 112 -12.68 18.34 -2.14
N ALA A 113 -12.47 18.28 -0.82
CA ALA A 113 -11.40 18.98 -0.13
C ALA A 113 -10.00 18.59 -0.60
N LEU A 114 -9.83 17.43 -1.25
CA LEU A 114 -8.56 16.94 -1.82
C LEU A 114 -8.42 17.18 -3.33
N ALA A 115 -9.46 17.68 -3.98
CA ALA A 115 -9.44 17.91 -5.42
C ALA A 115 -8.31 18.88 -5.82
N PRO A 116 -7.63 18.64 -6.96
CA PRO A 116 -6.69 19.61 -7.50
C PRO A 116 -7.42 20.90 -7.88
N PRO A 117 -6.76 22.07 -7.77
CA PRO A 117 -7.37 23.33 -8.20
C PRO A 117 -7.73 23.25 -9.69
N ILE A 118 -8.91 23.76 -10.05
CA ILE A 118 -9.34 23.90 -11.43
C ILE A 118 -8.35 24.86 -12.09
N LYS A 119 -7.58 24.39 -13.08
CA LYS A 119 -6.78 25.29 -13.92
C LYS A 119 -7.79 26.16 -14.68
N GLU A 120 -7.84 27.45 -14.38
CA GLU A 120 -8.52 28.41 -15.25
C GLU A 120 -7.92 28.27 -16.65
N GLU A 121 -8.76 27.99 -17.65
CA GLU A 121 -8.35 27.96 -19.04
C GLU A 121 -7.85 29.37 -19.40
N THR A 122 -6.56 29.50 -19.73
CA THR A 122 -6.03 30.74 -20.27
C THR A 122 -6.83 31.05 -21.55
N PRO A 123 -7.55 32.19 -21.63
CA PRO A 123 -8.22 32.55 -22.86
C PRO A 123 -7.15 32.69 -23.95
N LEU A 124 -7.35 31.97 -25.06
CA LEU A 124 -6.53 32.00 -26.27
C LEU A 124 -6.47 33.42 -26.87
#